data_AF-A0A7V5M7Z0-F1
#
_entry.id   AF-A0A7V5M7Z0-F1
#
_cell.length_a   1.000
_cell.length_b   1.000
_cell.length_c   1.000
_cell.angle_alpha   90.00
_cell.angle_beta   90.00
_cell.angle_gamma   90.00
#
_symmetry.space_group_name_H-M   'P 1'
#
loop_
_entity.id
_entity.type
_entity.pdbx_description
1 polymer ?
#
loop_
_entity_poly.entity_id
_entity_poly.type
_entity_poly.pdbx_seq_one_letter_code
_entity_poly.pdbx_strand_id
1 'polypeptide(L)'
;MIVVAIIGVLAMIAIPNYFRYQARSKQSEAKANLKAIYICQTAYYGEKYGEFYAKELSNLGWAPAGRSYYSYAIINADSVHFTAEASGNIDTDS
;
A
#
# COMPACT_ATOMS: atom_id res chain seq x y z
N MET A 1 -1.67 -35.48 30.24
CA MET A 1 -1.70 -34.06 29.81
C MET A 1 -0.69 -33.78 28.69
N ILE A 2 -0.65 -34.60 27.64
CA ILE A 2 0.33 -34.48 26.55
C ILE A 2 -0.15 -33.57 25.41
N VAL A 3 -1.48 -33.54 25.18
CA VAL A 3 -2.12 -32.77 24.11
C VAL A 3 -1.89 -31.26 24.26
N VAL A 4 -2.02 -30.72 25.48
CA VAL A 4 -1.80 -29.30 25.77
C VAL A 4 -0.35 -28.89 25.46
N ALA A 5 0.61 -29.77 25.75
CA ALA A 5 2.03 -29.51 25.46
C ALA A 5 2.31 -29.46 23.95
N ILE A 6 1.72 -30.37 23.17
CA ILE A 6 1.88 -30.40 21.71
C ILE A 6 1.25 -29.16 21.05
N ILE A 7 0.04 -28.76 21.49
CA ILE A 7 -0.62 -27.54 20.98
C ILE A 7 0.23 -26.30 21.31
N GLY A 8 0.85 -26.24 22.49
CA GLY A 8 1.73 -25.14 22.89
C GLY A 8 2.94 -24.95 21.95
N VAL A 9 3.58 -26.04 21.52
CA VAL A 9 4.72 -25.98 20.58
C VAL A 9 4.26 -25.54 19.19
N LEU A 10 3.13 -26.06 18.69
CA LEU A 10 2.59 -25.67 17.39
C LEU A 10 2.18 -24.18 17.36
N ALA A 11 1.54 -23.70 18.43
CA ALA A 11 1.11 -22.30 18.56
C ALA A 11 2.31 -21.33 18.53
N MET A 12 3.42 -21.70 19.18
CA MET A 12 4.64 -20.89 19.21
C MET A 12 5.22 -20.63 17.81
N ILE A 13 5.10 -21.58 16.89
CA ILE A 13 5.59 -21.45 15.51
C ILE A 13 4.55 -20.73 14.64
N ALA A 14 3.27 -21.00 14.85
CA ALA A 14 2.19 -20.50 14.01
C ALA A 14 1.88 -19.02 14.23
N ILE A 15 1.82 -18.56 15.50
CA ILE A 15 1.47 -17.18 15.87
C ILE A 15 2.39 -16.12 15.23
N PRO A 16 3.73 -16.20 15.35
CA PRO A 16 4.61 -15.19 14.75
C PRO A 16 4.51 -15.16 13.22
N ASN A 17 4.33 -16.33 12.60
CA ASN A 17 4.14 -16.42 11.15
C ASN A 17 2.81 -15.79 10.72
N TYR A 18 1.73 -16.00 11.47
CA TYR A 18 0.43 -15.40 11.20
C TYR A 18 0.48 -13.87 11.19
N PHE A 19 1.18 -13.24 12.14
CA PHE A 19 1.35 -11.78 12.15
C PHE A 19 2.08 -11.27 10.89
N ARG A 20 3.14 -11.97 10.46
CA ARG A 20 3.85 -11.64 9.21
C ARG A 20 2.95 -11.77 7.98
N TYR A 21 2.11 -12.80 7.92
CA TYR A 21 1.17 -12.98 6.81
C TYR A 21 0.10 -11.89 6.77
N GLN A 22 -0.41 -11.46 7.93
CA GLN A 22 -1.33 -10.33 7.99
C GLN A 22 -0.69 -9.03 7.50
N ALA A 23 0.52 -8.70 7.98
CA ALA A 23 1.25 -7.52 7.54
C ALA A 23 1.50 -7.55 6.02
N ARG A 24 1.90 -8.71 5.48
CA ARG A 24 2.09 -8.89 4.03
C ARG A 24 0.79 -8.70 3.24
N SER A 25 -0.33 -9.20 3.76
CA SER A 25 -1.65 -9.02 3.11
C SER A 25 -2.03 -7.54 3.05
N LYS A 26 -1.78 -6.78 4.13
CA LYS A 26 -2.01 -5.32 4.14
C LYS A 26 -1.06 -4.60 3.18
N GLN A 27 0.23 -4.96 3.13
CA GLN A 27 1.18 -4.39 2.18
C GLN A 27 0.83 -4.67 0.70
N SER A 28 0.19 -5.82 0.43
CA SER A 28 -0.30 -6.14 -0.92
C SER A 28 -1.34 -5.13 -1.41
N GLU A 29 -2.16 -4.57 -0.53
CA GLU A 29 -3.08 -3.48 -0.86
C GLU A 29 -2.33 -2.22 -1.28
N ALA A 30 -1.36 -1.77 -0.47
CA ALA A 30 -0.55 -0.58 -0.77
C ALA A 30 0.14 -0.70 -2.14
N LYS A 31 0.71 -1.88 -2.44
CA LYS A 31 1.35 -2.14 -3.73
C LYS A 31 0.37 -2.10 -4.90
N ALA A 32 -0.84 -2.65 -4.73
CA ALA A 32 -1.88 -2.62 -5.76
C ALA A 32 -2.36 -1.19 -6.03
N ASN A 33 -2.58 -0.41 -4.97
CA ASN A 33 -3.05 0.97 -5.08
C ASN A 33 -1.98 1.92 -5.64
N LEU A 34 -0.72 1.79 -5.23
CA LEU A 34 0.39 2.55 -5.85
C LEU A 34 0.54 2.24 -7.34
N LYS A 35 0.31 0.99 -7.75
CA LYS A 35 0.28 0.62 -9.18
C LYS A 35 -0.89 1.29 -9.91
N ALA A 36 -2.05 1.39 -9.27
CA ALA A 36 -3.19 2.11 -9.84
C ALA A 36 -2.87 3.61 -10.00
N ILE A 37 -2.27 4.25 -8.99
CA ILE A 37 -1.80 5.65 -9.07
C ILE A 37 -0.81 5.82 -10.23
N TYR A 38 0.12 4.87 -10.41
CA TYR A 38 1.05 4.91 -11.56
C TYR A 38 0.32 4.92 -12.90
N ILE A 39 -0.67 4.03 -13.09
CA ILE A 39 -1.46 3.98 -14.32
C ILE A 39 -2.22 5.30 -14.54
N CYS A 40 -2.83 5.84 -13.49
CA CYS A 40 -3.53 7.12 -13.56
C CYS A 40 -2.57 8.29 -13.87
N GLN A 41 -1.35 8.29 -13.32
CA GLN A 41 -0.31 9.27 -13.66
C GLN A 41 0.13 9.17 -15.12
N THR A 42 0.30 7.96 -15.64
CA THR A 42 0.62 7.77 -17.06
C THR A 42 -0.52 8.23 -17.97
N ALA A 43 -1.77 7.97 -17.60
CA ALA A 43 -2.93 8.46 -18.33
C ALA A 43 -3.00 9.99 -18.32
N TYR A 44 -2.85 10.61 -17.15
CA TYR A 44 -2.83 12.06 -16.99
C TYR A 44 -1.71 12.72 -17.81
N TYR A 45 -0.51 12.13 -17.80
CA TYR A 45 0.61 12.60 -18.61
C TYR A 45 0.29 12.53 -20.11
N GLY A 46 -0.38 11.47 -20.57
CA GLY A 46 -0.87 11.35 -21.95
C GLY A 46 -1.91 12.41 -22.32
N GLU A 47 -2.84 12.72 -21.40
CA GLU A 47 -3.84 13.77 -21.60
C GLU A 47 -3.23 15.18 -21.67
N LYS A 48 -2.13 15.41 -20.95
CA LYS A 48 -1.37 16.67 -20.95
C LYS A 48 -0.26 16.71 -22.00
N TYR A 49 -0.38 15.93 -23.07
CA TYR A 49 0.57 15.90 -24.19
C TYR A 49 2.03 15.66 -23.76
N GLY A 50 2.24 15.00 -22.62
CA GLY A 50 3.56 14.71 -22.08
C GLY A 50 4.28 15.91 -21.46
N GLU A 51 3.56 16.91 -20.97
CA GLU A 51 4.19 18.09 -20.37
C GLU A 51 4.46 17.91 -18.87
N PHE A 52 3.54 17.33 -18.10
CA PHE A 52 3.66 17.22 -16.64
C PHE A 52 2.83 16.09 -16.01
N TYR A 53 3.37 15.53 -14.92
CA TYR A 53 2.62 14.65 -14.00
C TYR A 53 1.75 15.47 -13.04
N ALA A 54 0.72 14.84 -12.47
CA ALA A 54 -0.14 15.50 -11.50
C ALA A 54 0.60 15.68 -10.16
N LYS A 55 0.59 16.90 -9.61
CA LYS A 55 1.22 17.24 -8.32
C LYS A 55 0.39 16.84 -7.11
N GLU A 56 -0.92 16.85 -7.27
CA GLU A 56 -1.87 16.49 -6.23
C GLU A 56 -2.69 15.27 -6.65
N LEU A 57 -3.09 14.47 -5.66
CA LEU A 57 -3.88 13.25 -5.89
C LEU A 57 -5.30 13.57 -6.37
N SER A 58 -5.81 14.75 -5.99
CA SER A 58 -7.09 15.33 -6.44
C SER A 58 -7.15 15.50 -7.96
N ASN A 59 -6.06 15.99 -8.56
CA ASN A 59 -5.94 16.18 -10.01
C ASN A 59 -5.91 14.86 -10.78
N LEU A 60 -5.54 13.77 -10.12
CA LEU A 60 -5.47 12.44 -10.70
C LEU A 60 -6.84 11.77 -10.81
N GLY A 61 -7.87 12.29 -10.13
CA GLY A 61 -9.19 11.67 -10.04
C GLY A 61 -9.18 10.29 -9.40
N TRP A 62 -8.11 9.94 -8.67
CA TRP A 62 -7.92 8.64 -8.06
C TRP A 62 -8.36 8.66 -6.60
N ALA A 63 -9.07 7.61 -6.18
CA ALA A 63 -9.39 7.36 -4.79
C ALA A 63 -9.23 5.87 -4.47
N PRO A 64 -8.80 5.52 -3.25
CA PRO A 64 -8.72 4.12 -2.83
C PRO A 64 -10.13 3.53 -2.76
N ALA A 65 -10.31 2.35 -3.32
CA ALA A 65 -11.58 1.64 -3.29
C ALA A 65 -11.76 0.89 -1.95
N GLY A 66 -12.76 1.28 -1.16
CA GLY A 66 -13.13 0.61 0.10
C GLY A 66 -12.37 1.14 1.33
N ARG A 67 -12.17 0.27 2.33
CA ARG A 67 -11.37 0.62 3.52
C ARG A 67 -9.89 0.58 3.16
N SER A 68 -9.21 1.72 3.30
CA SER A 68 -7.77 1.80 3.09
C SER A 68 -7.01 1.68 4.40
N TYR A 69 -6.02 0.78 4.47
CA TYR A 69 -5.10 0.74 5.62
C TYR A 69 -3.94 1.74 5.50
N TYR A 70 -3.76 2.33 4.31
CA TYR A 70 -2.69 3.28 4.01
C TYR A 70 -3.27 4.62 3.54
N SER A 71 -2.60 5.70 3.88
CA SER A 71 -2.76 7.01 3.24
C SER A 71 -1.84 7.09 2.03
N TYR A 72 -2.31 7.73 0.95
CA TYR A 72 -1.55 7.88 -0.28
C TYR A 72 -1.34 9.35 -0.58
N ALA A 73 -0.13 9.71 -0.97
CA ALA A 73 0.22 11.07 -1.36
C ALA A 73 1.21 11.05 -2.52
N ILE A 74 1.16 12.10 -3.34
CA ILE A 74 2.21 12.39 -4.32
C ILE A 74 3.16 13.37 -3.63
N ILE A 75 4.41 12.97 -3.43
CA ILE A 75 5.41 13.74 -2.70
C ILE A 75 6.11 14.72 -3.64
N ASN A 76 6.41 14.24 -4.85
CA ASN A 76 6.98 15.08 -5.90
C ASN A 76 6.41 14.66 -7.26
N ALA A 77 6.19 15.64 -8.13
CA ALA A 77 5.82 15.42 -9.52
C ALA A 77 6.39 16.55 -10.37
N ASP A 78 7.27 16.16 -11.28
CA ASP A 78 7.93 17.01 -12.26
C ASP A 78 7.40 16.68 -13.67
N SER A 79 8.04 17.25 -14.70
CA SER A 79 7.74 16.94 -16.10
C SER A 79 8.23 15.55 -16.54
N VAL A 80 9.19 14.97 -15.81
CA VAL A 80 9.84 13.70 -16.20
C VAL A 80 9.67 12.60 -15.15
N HIS A 81 9.56 12.97 -13.87
CA HIS A 81 9.51 12.02 -12.77
C HIS A 81 8.35 12.33 -11.84
N PHE A 82 7.83 11.30 -11.17
CA PHE A 82 6.94 11.47 -10.04
C PHE A 82 7.30 10.47 -8.94
N THR A 83 6.96 10.81 -7.71
CA THR A 83 7.13 9.96 -6.54
C THR A 83 5.83 9.95 -5.76
N ALA A 84 5.23 8.75 -5.67
CA ALA A 84 4.05 8.50 -4.87
C ALA A 84 4.44 7.67 -3.64
N GLU A 85 3.91 8.04 -2.48
CA GLU A 85 4.15 7.37 -1.21
C GLU A 85 2.84 6.81 -0.66
N ALA A 86 2.92 5.61 -0.08
CA ALA A 86 1.86 5.02 0.72
C ALA A 86 2.36 4.86 2.16
N SER A 87 1.74 5.57 3.08
CA SER A 87 2.10 5.56 4.50
C SER A 87 0.94 5.02 5.33
N GLY A 88 1.21 4.05 6.21
CA GLY A 88 0.19 3.42 7.03
C GLY A 88 0.83 2.61 8.14
N ASN A 89 0.23 2.67 9.33
CA ASN A 89 0.65 1.88 10.48
C ASN A 89 0.08 0.46 10.35
N ILE A 90 0.96 -0.52 10.12
CA ILE A 90 0.59 -1.88 9.72
C ILE A 90 0.53 -2.82 10.93
N ASP A 91 1.28 -2.46 11.96
CA ASP A 91 1.67 -3.19 13.16
C ASP A 91 1.02 -2.67 14.45
N THR A 92 0.27 -1.56 14.38
CA THR A 92 -0.41 -0.96 15.55
C THR A 92 0.58 -0.64 16.68
N ASP A 93 1.84 -0.37 16.37
CA ASP A 93 2.73 0.31 17.29
C ASP A 93 2.47 1.82 17.17
N SER A 94 2.27 2.47 18.31
CA SER A 94 2.01 3.92 18.39
C SER A 94 3.24 4.72 18.01
#